data_AF-A0A9N7R9R3-F1
#
_entry.id   AF-A0A9N7R9R3-F1
#
_cell.length_a   1.000
_cell.length_b   1.000
_cell.length_c   1.000
_cell.angle_alpha   90.00
_cell.angle_beta   90.00
_cell.angle_gamma   90.00
#
_symmetry.space_group_name_H-M   'P 1'
#
loop_
_entity.id
_entity.type
_entity.pdbx_description
1 polymer ?
#
loop_
_entity_poly.entity_id
_entity_poly.type
_entity_poly.pdbx_seq_one_letter_code
_entity_poly.pdbx_strand_id
1 'polypeptide(L)'
;MNTLMEDEFGKYQSIFSQYIKNGIEADNIEAMYKKVHAAVRADPPKNKSQKRPSKEHKRFNMKKLTYEERKAKLIERLNGPNAVAKNDDEDGEDDE
;
A
#
# COMPACT_ATOMS: atom_id res chain seq x y z
N MET A 1 10.76 17.21 27.92
CA MET A 1 9.33 17.41 27.60
C MET A 1 8.86 18.70 28.25
N ASN A 2 9.08 18.88 29.55
CA ASN A 2 8.73 20.11 30.29
C ASN A 2 9.38 21.39 29.74
N THR A 3 10.69 21.38 29.48
CA THR A 3 11.40 22.56 28.92
C THR A 3 10.81 23.03 27.59
N LEU A 4 10.57 22.11 26.65
CA LEU A 4 9.94 22.45 25.36
C LEU A 4 8.49 22.92 25.49
N MET A 5 7.77 22.45 26.51
CA MET A 5 6.38 22.85 26.75
C MET A 5 6.30 24.32 27.20
N GLU A 6 7.27 24.77 27.99
CA GLU A 6 7.35 26.14 28.52
C GLU A 6 7.98 27.12 27.52
N ASP A 7 9.06 26.72 26.85
CA ASP A 7 9.82 27.62 25.97
C ASP A 7 9.23 27.72 24.56
N GLU A 8 8.78 26.59 23.99
CA GLU A 8 8.44 26.49 22.56
C GLU A 8 7.27 25.53 22.28
N PHE A 9 6.05 26.00 22.55
CA PHE A 9 4.83 25.19 22.40
C PHE A 9 4.65 24.59 20.98
N GLY A 10 5.05 25.29 19.92
CA GLY A 10 4.97 24.77 18.55
C GLY A 10 5.89 23.56 18.28
N LYS A 11 7.11 23.59 18.85
CA LYS A 11 8.03 22.43 18.78
C LYS A 11 7.54 21.30 19.69
N TYR A 12 6.99 21.63 20.84
CA TYR A 12 6.39 20.66 21.75
C TYR A 12 5.27 19.85 21.06
N GLN A 13 4.33 20.53 20.40
CA GLN A 13 3.24 19.86 19.69
C GLN A 13 3.72 18.96 18.55
N SER A 14 4.74 19.37 17.79
CA SER A 14 5.26 18.56 16.69
C SER A 14 6.04 17.33 17.18
N ILE A 15 6.97 17.52 18.12
CA ILE A 15 7.84 16.45 18.65
C ILE A 15 7.04 15.46 19.51
N PHE A 16 6.12 15.95 20.34
CA PHE A 16 5.35 15.12 21.28
C PHE A 16 3.91 14.85 20.82
N SER A 17 3.60 15.03 19.54
CA SER A 17 2.26 14.83 18.97
C SER A 17 1.62 13.49 19.36
N GLN A 18 2.38 12.39 19.28
CA GLN A 18 1.87 11.06 19.65
C GLN A 18 1.69 10.88 21.16
N TYR A 19 2.53 11.53 21.97
CA TYR A 19 2.43 11.50 23.42
C TYR A 19 1.17 12.23 23.88
N ILE A 20 0.90 13.41 23.30
CA ILE A 20 -0.32 14.18 23.54
C ILE A 20 -1.57 13.35 23.15
N LYS A 21 -1.55 12.72 21.97
CA LYS A 21 -2.66 11.83 21.52
C LYS A 21 -2.91 10.66 22.47
N ASN A 22 -1.86 10.12 23.07
CA ASN A 22 -1.94 8.98 23.98
C ASN A 22 -2.11 9.39 25.45
N GLY A 23 -2.22 10.69 25.76
CA GLY A 23 -2.33 11.19 27.14
C GLY A 23 -1.09 10.93 28.00
N ILE A 24 0.09 10.84 27.38
CA ILE A 24 1.35 10.59 28.07
C ILE A 24 2.02 11.93 28.38
N GLU A 25 2.03 12.28 29.66
CA GLU A 25 2.73 13.46 30.20
C GLU A 25 4.12 13.09 30.70
N ALA A 26 4.99 14.10 30.86
CA ALA A 26 6.37 13.90 31.27
C ALA A 26 6.51 13.11 32.58
N ASP A 27 5.66 13.41 33.56
CA ASP A 27 5.70 12.81 34.90
C ASP A 27 5.23 11.34 34.89
N ASN A 28 4.36 10.98 33.94
CA ASN A 28 3.77 9.65 33.84
C ASN A 28 4.68 8.64 33.11
N ILE A 29 5.74 9.10 32.43
CA ILE A 29 6.65 8.26 31.65
C ILE A 29 7.40 7.25 32.54
N GLU A 30 7.89 7.68 33.71
CA GLU A 30 8.64 6.80 34.62
C GLU A 30 7.75 5.66 35.16
N ALA A 31 6.55 6.02 35.62
CA ALA A 31 5.58 5.05 36.12
C ALA A 31 5.16 4.04 35.03
N MET A 32 4.99 4.51 33.78
CA MET A 32 4.72 3.65 32.64
C MET A 32 5.84 2.63 32.42
N TYR A 33 7.11 3.07 32.38
CA TYR A 33 8.24 2.16 32.16
C TYR A 33 8.43 1.16 33.30
N LYS A 34 8.24 1.56 34.57
CA LYS A 34 8.28 0.63 35.72
C LYS A 34 7.25 -0.50 35.57
N LYS A 35 6.01 -0.15 35.19
CA LYS A 35 4.94 -1.13 34.93
C LYS A 35 5.28 -2.06 33.78
N VAL A 36 5.79 -1.51 32.66
CA VAL A 36 6.23 -2.30 31.50
C VAL A 36 7.33 -3.29 31.89
N HIS A 37 8.35 -2.85 32.62
CA HIS A 37 9.43 -3.73 33.07
C HIS A 37 8.92 -4.85 33.99
N ALA A 38 7.97 -4.56 34.89
CA ALA A 38 7.36 -5.60 35.72
C ALA A 38 6.61 -6.63 34.86
N ALA A 39 5.81 -6.17 33.89
CA ALA A 39 5.06 -7.03 32.97
C ALA A 39 5.96 -7.91 32.10
N VAL A 40 7.04 -7.35 31.53
CA VAL A 40 7.99 -8.11 30.69
C VAL A 40 8.79 -9.13 31.50
N ARG A 41 9.10 -8.84 32.78
CA ARG A 41 9.75 -9.82 33.66
C ARG A 41 8.81 -10.96 34.07
N ALA A 42 7.53 -10.67 34.28
CA ALA A 42 6.53 -11.67 34.61
C ALA A 42 6.28 -12.62 33.42
N ASP A 43 6.05 -12.07 32.23
CA ASP A 43 5.79 -12.82 31.01
C ASP A 43 6.79 -12.44 29.90
N PRO A 44 7.98 -13.06 29.88
CA PRO A 44 8.96 -12.82 28.83
C PRO A 44 8.37 -13.23 27.47
N PRO A 45 8.54 -12.41 26.42
CA PRO A 45 7.81 -12.59 25.17
C PRO A 45 8.20 -13.89 24.46
N LYS A 46 7.24 -14.83 24.40
CA LYS A 46 7.33 -16.06 23.59
C LYS A 46 6.06 -16.31 22.77
N ASN A 47 5.33 -15.26 22.45
CA ASN A 47 4.09 -15.38 21.69
C ASN A 47 4.40 -15.49 20.20
N LYS A 48 4.43 -16.74 19.70
CA LYS A 48 4.37 -17.01 18.27
C LYS A 48 3.06 -16.45 17.72
N SER A 49 3.14 -15.84 16.54
CA SER A 49 1.94 -15.35 15.85
C SER A 49 0.93 -16.47 15.71
N GLN A 50 -0.26 -16.28 16.30
CA GLN A 50 -1.42 -17.16 16.10
C GLN A 50 -2.07 -16.96 14.71
N LYS A 51 -1.55 -16.03 13.89
CA LYS A 51 -2.04 -15.85 12.52
C LYS A 51 -1.89 -17.16 11.77
N ARG A 52 -3.02 -17.68 11.30
CA ARG A 52 -3.05 -18.82 10.39
C ARG A 52 -2.22 -18.46 9.16
N PRO A 53 -1.43 -19.40 8.60
CA PRO A 53 -0.79 -19.16 7.30
C PRO A 53 -1.85 -18.74 6.28
N SER A 54 -1.52 -17.76 5.43
CA SER A 54 -2.45 -17.32 4.38
C SER A 54 -2.82 -18.52 3.52
N LYS A 55 -4.11 -18.77 3.33
CA LYS A 55 -4.59 -19.91 2.51
C LYS A 55 -4.16 -19.76 1.04
N GLU A 56 -4.12 -18.53 0.56
CA GLU A 56 -3.68 -18.20 -0.79
C GLU A 56 -2.95 -16.86 -0.74
N HIS A 57 -1.84 -16.72 -1.47
CA HIS A 57 -1.13 -15.44 -1.56
C HIS A 57 -1.87 -14.54 -2.54
N LYS A 58 -2.46 -13.44 -2.04
CA LYS A 58 -3.03 -12.41 -2.91
C LYS A 58 -1.92 -11.84 -3.81
N ARG A 59 -2.08 -12.00 -5.13
CA ARG A 59 -1.21 -11.38 -6.13
C ARG A 59 -1.72 -9.97 -6.42
N PHE A 60 -0.85 -8.97 -6.30
CA PHE A 60 -1.17 -7.58 -6.68
C PHE A 60 -0.79 -7.26 -8.14
N ASN A 61 0.06 -8.09 -8.75
CA ASN A 61 0.49 -7.93 -10.14
C ASN A 61 -0.47 -8.66 -11.08
N MET A 62 -0.61 -8.14 -12.30
CA MET A 62 -1.38 -8.80 -13.36
C MET A 62 -0.78 -10.17 -13.71
N LYS A 63 -1.66 -11.13 -14.02
CA LYS A 63 -1.24 -12.46 -14.50
C LYS A 63 -0.53 -12.28 -15.86
N LYS A 64 0.57 -13.02 -16.05
CA LYS A 64 1.28 -13.04 -17.33
C LYS A 64 0.34 -13.56 -18.41
N LEU A 65 0.19 -12.77 -19.48
CA LEU A 65 -0.62 -13.14 -20.64
C LEU A 65 -0.05 -14.41 -21.29
N THR A 66 -0.93 -15.37 -21.57
CA THR A 66 -0.56 -16.62 -22.26
C THR A 66 -0.19 -16.34 -23.72
N TYR A 67 0.32 -17.36 -24.42
CA TYR A 67 0.69 -17.20 -25.83
C TYR A 67 -0.53 -16.92 -26.73
N GLU A 68 -1.63 -17.65 -26.51
CA GLU A 68 -2.86 -17.51 -27.29
C GLU A 68 -3.50 -16.14 -27.10
N GLU A 69 -3.58 -15.65 -25.86
CA GLU A 69 -4.10 -14.32 -25.55
C GLU A 69 -3.22 -13.21 -26.14
N ARG A 70 -1.88 -13.39 -26.19
CA ARG A 70 -0.98 -12.48 -26.90
C ARG A 70 -1.23 -12.48 -28.41
N LYS A 71 -1.47 -13.66 -28.99
CA LYS A 71 -1.78 -13.81 -30.42
C LYS A 71 -3.14 -13.18 -30.75
N ALA A 72 -4.16 -13.38 -29.92
CA ALA A 72 -5.48 -12.77 -30.09
C ALA A 72 -5.40 -11.24 -30.04
N LYS A 73 -4.68 -10.66 -29.06
CA LYS A 73 -4.43 -9.21 -29.00
C LYS A 73 -3.67 -8.69 -30.23
N LEU A 74 -2.73 -9.48 -30.75
CA LEU A 74 -2.02 -9.11 -31.97
C LEU A 74 -2.96 -9.11 -33.19
N ILE A 75 -3.81 -10.12 -33.34
CA ILE A 75 -4.79 -10.21 -34.42
C ILE A 75 -5.80 -9.06 -34.32
N GLU A 76 -6.34 -8.80 -33.13
CA GLU A 76 -7.23 -7.66 -32.86
C GLU A 76 -6.55 -6.33 -33.24
N ARG A 77 -5.29 -6.13 -32.82
CA ARG A 77 -4.50 -4.95 -33.17
C ARG A 77 -4.22 -4.83 -34.66
N LEU A 78 -4.10 -5.93 -35.40
CA LEU A 78 -3.87 -5.92 -36.85
C LEU A 78 -5.18 -5.71 -37.63
N ASN A 79 -6.30 -6.22 -37.12
CA ASN A 79 -7.60 -6.06 -37.75
C ASN A 79 -8.13 -4.63 -37.67
N GLY A 80 -7.82 -3.86 -36.61
CA GLY A 80 -8.17 -2.43 -36.53
C GLY A 80 -7.62 -1.58 -37.69
N PRO A 81 -6.29 -1.51 -37.90
CA PRO A 81 -5.69 -0.75 -38.99
C PRO A 81 -5.97 -1.36 -40.38
N ASN A 82 -6.12 -2.69 -40.50
CA ASN A 82 -6.48 -3.31 -41.78
C ASN A 82 -7.97 -3.17 -42.14
N ALA A 83 -8.86 -2.92 -41.18
CA ALA A 83 -10.25 -2.54 -41.45
C ALA A 83 -10.38 -1.08 -41.87
N VAL A 84 -9.48 -0.19 -41.41
CA VAL A 84 -9.39 1.18 -41.91
C VAL A 84 -8.84 1.20 -43.34
N ALA A 85 -7.77 0.46 -43.63
CA ALA A 85 -7.17 0.42 -44.96
C ALA A 85 -8.08 -0.19 -46.06
N LYS A 86 -9.00 -1.09 -45.72
CA LYS A 86 -9.94 -1.67 -46.71
C LYS A 86 -11.09 -0.77 -47.12
N ASN A 87 -11.39 0.28 -46.36
CA ASN A 87 -12.47 1.20 -46.70
C ASN A 87 -12.02 2.32 -47.68
N ASP A 88 -10.71 2.48 -47.91
CA ASP A 88 -10.17 3.52 -48.80
C ASP A 88 -9.86 3.00 -50.23
N ASP A 89 -9.95 1.69 -50.48
CA ASP A 89 -9.63 1.06 -51.79
C ASP A 89 -10.90 0.60 -52.57
N GLU A 90 -12.12 0.88 -52.10
CA GLU A 90 -13.40 0.51 -52.78
C GLU A 90 -14.14 1.69 -53.45
N ASP A 91 -13.51 2.87 -53.61
CA ASP A 91 -14.12 4.06 -54.27
C ASP A 91 -13.50 4.36 -55.66
N GLY A 92 -13.27 3.35 -56.49
CA GLY A 92 -12.65 3.58 -57.80
C GLY A 92 -12.81 2.46 -58.83
N GLU A 93 -14.03 2.17 -59.27
CA GLU A 93 -14.38 1.73 -60.63
C GLU A 93 -15.88 1.37 -60.71
N ASP A 94 -16.73 2.31 -61.13
CA ASP A 94 -17.75 2.12 -62.20
C ASP A 94 -18.55 3.42 -62.37
N ASP A 95 -18.42 4.11 -63.50
CA ASP A 95 -19.52 4.83 -64.17
C ASP A 95 -19.00 5.33 -65.55
N GLU A 96 -19.74 4.96 -66.59
CA GLU A 96 -19.52 5.18 -68.05
C GLU A 96 -19.04 6.57 -68.49
#